data_AF-A0A7I7RLC0-F1
#
_entry.id   AF-A0A7I7RLC0-F1
#
_cell.length_a   1.000
_cell.length_b   1.000
_cell.length_c   1.000
_cell.angle_alpha   90.00
_cell.angle_beta   90.00
_cell.angle_gamma   90.00
#
_symmetry.space_group_name_H-M   'P 1'
#
loop_
_entity.id
_entity.type
_entity.pdbx_description
1 polymer ?
#
loop_
_entity_poly.entity_id
_entity_poly.type
_entity_poly.pdbx_seq_one_letter_code
_entity_poly.pdbx_strand_id
1 'polypeptide(L)'
;MGCGPDNPHGLQLVVHRRGDAVYSHVIFDERHIGAPGLAHGGAVAAACDDVLGFTLWIAGTPAVTRSLTVEYLRPVPLHQPHRITAHIRSREGRALHVMATGTDSDGAIRFTAIAVFVAVSTDHFAAHGDVSAFGGLLEQFSRHGGLDDGRL
;
A
#
# COMPACT_ATOMS: atom_id res chain seq x y z
N MET A 1 -9.57 9.93 0.97
CA MET A 1 -8.26 9.25 0.79
C MET A 1 -8.19 8.07 1.73
N GLY A 2 -7.38 7.05 1.39
CA GLY A 2 -7.20 5.82 2.13
C GLY A 2 -7.89 4.60 1.49
N CYS A 3 -7.51 3.42 1.96
CA CYS A 3 -7.98 2.13 1.44
C CYS A 3 -9.35 1.71 2.02
N GLY A 4 -9.92 0.66 1.42
CA GLY A 4 -11.17 0.03 1.85
C GLY A 4 -12.30 0.17 0.83
N PRO A 5 -13.04 -0.92 0.53
CA PRO A 5 -14.13 -0.87 -0.45
C PRO A 5 -15.25 0.08 -0.02
N ASP A 6 -15.48 0.20 1.28
CA ASP A 6 -16.55 1.02 1.86
C ASP A 6 -16.19 2.50 2.00
N ASN A 7 -14.98 2.92 1.62
CA ASN A 7 -14.57 4.33 1.64
C ASN A 7 -14.88 5.00 0.28
N PRO A 8 -16.03 5.68 0.11
CA PRO A 8 -16.39 6.28 -1.18
C PRO A 8 -15.44 7.40 -1.61
N HIS A 9 -14.61 7.90 -0.70
CA HIS A 9 -13.60 8.92 -0.95
C HIS A 9 -12.18 8.34 -1.08
N GLY A 10 -12.05 7.01 -1.10
CA GLY A 10 -10.80 6.29 -1.32
C GLY A 10 -10.43 6.20 -2.81
N LEU A 11 -9.22 5.70 -3.08
CA LEU A 11 -8.75 5.46 -4.45
C LEU A 11 -9.38 4.22 -5.09
N GLN A 12 -10.16 3.44 -4.31
CA GLN A 12 -10.87 2.24 -4.78
C GLN A 12 -9.93 1.24 -5.45
N LEU A 13 -8.71 1.12 -4.92
CA LEU A 13 -7.69 0.21 -5.44
C LEU A 13 -8.06 -1.24 -5.14
N VAL A 14 -7.89 -2.10 -6.15
CA VAL A 14 -7.96 -3.55 -5.99
C VAL A 14 -6.53 -4.08 -5.96
N VAL A 15 -6.12 -4.58 -4.79
CA VAL A 15 -4.76 -5.08 -4.58
C VAL A 15 -4.71 -6.59 -4.67
N HIS A 16 -3.75 -7.09 -5.45
CA HIS A 16 -3.52 -8.50 -5.68
C HIS A 16 -2.18 -8.93 -5.08
N ARG A 17 -2.11 -10.14 -4.51
CA ARG A 17 -0.86 -10.77 -4.08
C ARG A 17 -0.28 -11.65 -5.17
N ARG A 18 1.04 -11.62 -5.34
CA ARG A 18 1.81 -12.57 -6.17
C ARG A 18 3.10 -12.94 -5.44
N GLY A 19 3.15 -14.13 -4.85
CA GLY A 19 4.26 -14.54 -3.99
C GLY A 19 4.40 -13.60 -2.80
N ASP A 20 5.58 -13.00 -2.66
CA ASP A 20 5.93 -12.07 -1.57
C ASP A 20 5.75 -10.59 -1.95
N ALA A 21 5.11 -10.32 -3.08
CA ALA A 21 4.77 -8.99 -3.55
C ALA A 21 3.25 -8.78 -3.61
N VAL A 22 2.85 -7.52 -3.56
CA VAL A 22 1.50 -7.07 -3.90
C VAL A 22 1.55 -6.11 -5.07
N TYR A 23 0.46 -6.00 -5.82
CA TYR A 23 0.34 -4.98 -6.86
C TYR A 23 -1.10 -4.50 -7.03
N SER A 24 -1.24 -3.28 -7.54
CA SER A 24 -2.51 -2.69 -7.96
C SER A 24 -2.35 -2.03 -9.32
N HIS A 25 -3.40 -2.08 -10.12
CA HIS A 25 -3.56 -1.17 -11.25
C HIS A 25 -4.31 0.08 -10.77
N VAL A 26 -3.89 1.25 -11.25
CA VAL A 26 -4.52 2.53 -10.95
C VAL A 26 -4.62 3.37 -12.21
N ILE A 27 -5.76 4.02 -12.39
CA ILE A 27 -5.97 5.04 -13.41
C ILE A 27 -6.34 6.31 -12.66
N PHE A 28 -5.47 7.31 -12.73
CA PHE A 28 -5.77 8.63 -12.17
C PHE A 28 -6.69 9.38 -13.14
N ASP A 29 -7.72 10.02 -12.61
CA ASP A 29 -8.69 10.81 -13.35
C ASP A 29 -8.74 12.26 -12.82
N GLU A 30 -9.74 13.04 -13.24
CA GLU A 30 -9.90 14.45 -12.90
C GLU A 30 -9.97 14.72 -11.39
N ARG A 31 -10.41 13.73 -10.59
CA ARG A 31 -10.42 13.84 -9.12
C ARG A 31 -9.02 13.94 -8.53
N HIS A 32 -8.02 13.52 -9.28
CA HIS A 32 -6.62 13.39 -8.88
C HIS A 32 -5.72 14.40 -9.57
N ILE A 33 -6.27 15.38 -10.29
CA ILE A 33 -5.48 16.34 -11.06
C ILE A 33 -4.63 17.23 -10.14
N GLY A 34 -3.37 17.46 -10.53
CA GLY A 34 -2.49 18.45 -9.88
C GLY A 34 -1.96 19.52 -10.82
N ALA A 35 -1.79 19.16 -12.10
CA ALA A 35 -1.45 20.08 -13.18
C ALA A 35 -2.21 19.62 -14.43
N PRO A 36 -2.36 20.48 -15.47
CA PRO A 36 -3.07 20.10 -16.69
C PRO A 36 -2.59 18.76 -17.27
N GLY A 37 -3.48 17.77 -17.30
CA GLY A 37 -3.22 16.42 -17.81
C GLY A 37 -2.39 15.49 -16.91
N LEU A 38 -2.00 15.94 -15.70
CA LEU A 38 -1.13 15.19 -14.80
C LEU A 38 -1.77 14.95 -13.43
N ALA A 39 -1.53 13.76 -12.88
CA ALA A 39 -1.90 13.44 -11.51
C ALA A 39 -1.13 14.31 -10.52
N HIS A 40 -1.81 14.75 -9.47
CA HIS A 40 -1.23 15.42 -8.32
C HIS A 40 -0.28 14.45 -7.60
N GLY A 41 0.92 14.90 -7.25
CA GLY A 41 1.89 14.07 -6.52
C GLY A 41 1.28 13.45 -5.26
N GLY A 42 0.53 14.23 -4.48
CA GLY A 42 -0.20 13.71 -3.31
C GLY A 42 -1.16 12.56 -3.60
N ALA A 43 -1.81 12.50 -4.78
CA ALA A 43 -2.68 11.38 -5.14
C ALA A 43 -1.87 10.11 -5.44
N VAL A 44 -0.71 10.27 -6.12
CA VAL A 44 0.23 9.18 -6.36
C VAL A 44 0.82 8.68 -5.04
N ALA A 45 1.20 9.58 -4.13
CA ALA A 45 1.71 9.23 -2.82
C ALA A 45 0.67 8.46 -1.98
N ALA A 46 -0.59 8.87 -2.01
CA ALA A 46 -1.67 8.13 -1.36
C ALA A 46 -1.85 6.72 -1.96
N ALA A 47 -1.76 6.59 -3.27
CA ALA A 47 -1.82 5.28 -3.94
C ALA A 47 -0.63 4.38 -3.54
N CYS A 48 0.56 4.95 -3.43
CA CYS A 48 1.74 4.25 -2.93
C CYS A 48 1.53 3.79 -1.48
N ASP A 49 1.08 4.67 -0.57
CA ASP A 49 0.86 4.33 0.84
C ASP A 49 -0.13 3.18 0.99
N ASP A 50 -1.27 3.23 0.27
CA ASP A 50 -2.26 2.15 0.27
C ASP A 50 -1.61 0.82 -0.16
N VAL A 51 -0.96 0.76 -1.32
CA VAL A 51 -0.38 -0.48 -1.88
C VAL A 51 0.78 -1.01 -1.01
N LEU A 52 1.62 -0.11 -0.48
CA LEU A 52 2.68 -0.48 0.47
C LEU A 52 2.08 -1.06 1.76
N GLY A 53 1.00 -0.45 2.28
CA GLY A 53 0.27 -0.93 3.46
C GLY A 53 -0.32 -2.32 3.28
N PHE A 54 -0.72 -2.70 2.06
CA PHE A 54 -1.19 -4.07 1.79
C PHE A 54 -0.11 -5.14 1.98
N THR A 55 1.18 -4.78 1.98
CA THR A 55 2.25 -5.73 2.33
C THR A 55 2.19 -6.21 3.78
N LEU A 56 1.52 -5.47 4.67
CA LEU A 56 1.36 -5.85 6.08
C LEU A 56 0.54 -7.13 6.24
N TRP A 57 -0.32 -7.44 5.27
CA TRP A 57 -1.04 -8.73 5.20
C TRP A 57 -0.09 -9.91 4.99
N ILE A 58 0.97 -9.70 4.21
CA ILE A 58 2.04 -10.69 4.04
C ILE A 58 2.87 -10.77 5.32
N ALA A 59 3.15 -9.63 5.97
CA ALA A 59 3.90 -9.59 7.22
C ALA A 59 3.15 -10.23 8.41
N GLY A 60 1.84 -10.42 8.31
CA GLY A 60 1.00 -10.99 9.37
C GLY A 60 0.95 -10.15 10.63
N THR A 61 1.23 -8.85 10.55
CA THR A 61 1.33 -7.98 11.73
C THR A 61 0.76 -6.59 11.45
N PRO A 62 -0.07 -6.04 12.35
CA PRO A 62 -0.52 -4.68 12.21
C PRO A 62 0.64 -3.71 12.39
N ALA A 63 0.70 -2.71 11.51
CA ALA A 63 1.73 -1.68 11.53
C ALA A 63 1.16 -0.36 11.01
N VAL A 64 1.84 0.74 11.35
CA VAL A 64 1.48 2.09 10.90
C VAL A 64 2.64 2.71 10.12
N THR A 65 2.33 3.56 9.13
CA THR A 65 3.33 4.28 8.34
C THR A 65 4.11 5.24 9.26
N ARG A 66 5.43 5.04 9.36
CA ARG A 66 6.36 5.95 10.07
C ARG A 66 6.95 6.98 9.13
N SER A 67 7.29 6.57 7.91
CA SER A 67 7.81 7.47 6.88
C SER A 67 7.45 6.93 5.49
N LEU A 68 7.22 7.84 4.56
CA LEU A 68 7.01 7.56 3.15
C LEU A 68 7.80 8.58 2.32
N THR A 69 8.66 8.09 1.42
CA THR A 69 9.36 8.89 0.42
C THR A 69 8.94 8.42 -0.96
N VAL A 70 8.47 9.34 -1.80
CA VAL A 70 8.11 9.07 -3.19
C VAL A 70 9.01 9.89 -4.10
N GLU A 71 9.67 9.24 -5.05
CA GLU A 71 10.45 9.91 -6.08
C GLU A 71 9.69 9.89 -7.41
N TYR A 72 9.45 11.07 -7.96
CA TYR A 72 8.76 11.26 -9.24
C TYR A 72 9.80 11.36 -10.36
N LEU A 73 10.03 10.25 -11.05
CA LEU A 73 11.05 10.15 -12.10
C LEU A 73 10.55 10.69 -13.45
N ARG A 74 9.24 10.58 -13.70
CA ARG A 74 8.56 11.07 -14.91
C ARG A 74 7.17 11.59 -14.56
N PRO A 75 6.58 12.49 -15.39
CA PRO A 75 5.19 12.90 -15.22
C PRO A 75 4.24 11.70 -15.20
N VAL A 76 3.17 11.76 -14.40
CA VAL A 76 2.14 10.71 -14.29
C VAL A 76 0.87 11.22 -14.99
N PRO A 77 0.58 10.78 -16.23
CA PRO A 77 -0.57 11.29 -16.98
C PRO A 77 -1.88 10.77 -16.41
N LEU A 78 -2.93 11.60 -16.51
CA LEU A 78 -4.31 11.15 -16.27
C LEU A 78 -4.77 10.19 -17.37
N HIS A 79 -5.78 9.38 -17.05
CA HIS A 79 -6.46 8.41 -17.93
C HIS A 79 -5.55 7.31 -18.50
N GLN A 80 -4.34 7.17 -17.98
CA GLN A 80 -3.41 6.11 -18.37
C GLN A 80 -3.26 5.09 -17.23
N PRO A 81 -3.23 3.78 -17.55
CA PRO A 81 -3.04 2.75 -16.54
C PRO A 81 -1.60 2.77 -16.03
N HIS A 82 -1.48 2.72 -14.71
CA HIS A 82 -0.22 2.53 -14.01
C HIS A 82 -0.31 1.29 -13.14
N ARG A 83 0.78 0.53 -13.02
CA ARG A 83 0.89 -0.58 -12.09
C ARG A 83 1.85 -0.20 -10.96
N ILE A 84 1.35 -0.24 -9.73
CA ILE A 84 2.18 -0.12 -8.52
C ILE A 84 2.45 -1.53 -8.03
N THR A 85 3.71 -1.90 -7.87
CA THR A 85 4.13 -3.19 -7.30
C THR A 85 4.97 -2.93 -6.06
N ALA A 86 4.62 -3.55 -4.94
CA ALA A 86 5.27 -3.37 -3.64
C ALA A 86 5.71 -4.69 -3.01
N HIS A 87 6.77 -4.67 -2.22
CA HIS A 87 7.25 -5.82 -1.44
C HIS A 87 8.02 -5.37 -0.20
N ILE A 88 8.09 -6.25 0.80
CA ILE A 88 8.90 -6.04 2.00
C ILE A 88 10.34 -6.37 1.66
N ARG A 89 11.25 -5.43 1.91
CA ARG A 89 12.69 -5.60 1.70
C ARG A 89 13.37 -6.22 2.92
N SER A 90 13.03 -5.74 4.12
CA SER A 90 13.63 -6.21 5.36
C SER A 90 12.76 -5.91 6.57
N ARG A 91 13.05 -6.60 7.68
CA ARG A 91 12.47 -6.34 9.00
C ARG A 91 13.60 -6.19 10.03
N GLU A 92 13.57 -5.11 10.79
CA GLU A 92 14.51 -4.81 11.86
C GLU A 92 13.73 -4.52 13.15
N GLY A 93 13.59 -5.54 14.00
CA GLY A 93 12.74 -5.50 15.18
C GLY A 93 11.28 -5.20 14.81
N ARG A 94 10.80 -3.99 15.16
CA ARG A 94 9.44 -3.53 14.84
C ARG A 94 9.36 -2.77 13.52
N ALA A 95 10.47 -2.42 12.87
CA ALA A 95 10.46 -1.69 11.62
C ALA A 95 10.38 -2.66 10.42
N LEU A 96 9.44 -2.41 9.52
CA LEU A 96 9.31 -3.06 8.21
C LEU A 96 9.71 -2.07 7.13
N HIS A 97 10.74 -2.39 6.36
CA HIS A 97 11.18 -1.57 5.23
C HIS A 97 10.53 -2.11 3.96
N VAL A 98 9.71 -1.28 3.32
CA VAL A 98 8.89 -1.67 2.17
C VAL A 98 9.22 -0.74 1.01
N MET A 99 9.22 -1.27 -0.21
CA MET A 99 9.44 -0.47 -1.41
C MET A 99 8.42 -0.78 -2.48
N ALA A 100 8.15 0.20 -3.34
CA ALA A 100 7.27 0.07 -4.48
C ALA A 100 7.82 0.76 -5.74
N THR A 101 7.40 0.25 -6.89
CA THR A 101 7.67 0.84 -8.21
C THR A 101 6.35 1.04 -8.95
N GLY A 102 6.16 2.23 -9.52
CA GLY A 102 5.05 2.57 -10.41
C GLY A 102 5.50 2.60 -11.86
N THR A 103 4.94 1.72 -12.70
CA THR A 103 5.21 1.67 -14.14
C THR A 103 3.98 2.04 -14.97
N ASP A 104 4.17 2.62 -16.14
CA ASP A 104 3.11 2.75 -17.15
C ASP A 104 2.91 1.46 -17.97
N SER A 105 2.02 1.51 -18.97
CA SER A 105 1.71 0.39 -19.87
C SER A 105 2.91 -0.10 -20.69
N ASP A 106 3.87 0.78 -20.95
CA ASP A 106 5.08 0.47 -21.72
C ASP A 106 6.20 -0.07 -20.82
N GLY A 107 5.95 -0.17 -19.51
CA GLY A 107 6.89 -0.64 -18.52
C GLY A 107 7.89 0.43 -18.05
N ALA A 108 7.73 1.69 -18.48
CA ALA A 108 8.59 2.76 -18.01
C ALA A 108 8.27 3.12 -16.55
N ILE A 109 9.31 3.20 -15.71
CA ILE A 109 9.16 3.63 -14.32
C ILE A 109 8.86 5.12 -14.28
N ARG A 110 7.70 5.46 -13.70
CA ARG A 110 7.23 6.83 -13.53
C ARG A 110 7.56 7.36 -12.14
N PHE A 111 7.47 6.50 -11.14
CA PHE A 111 7.80 6.83 -9.75
C PHE A 111 8.26 5.59 -8.97
N THR A 112 8.99 5.84 -7.90
CA THR A 112 9.34 4.84 -6.88
C THR A 112 8.89 5.33 -5.52
N ALA A 113 8.68 4.39 -4.59
CA ALA A 113 8.38 4.73 -3.21
C ALA A 113 9.14 3.81 -2.26
N ILE A 114 9.58 4.37 -1.14
CA ILE A 114 10.07 3.60 0.01
C ILE A 114 9.32 4.05 1.25
N ALA A 115 8.97 3.10 2.10
CA ALA A 115 8.31 3.37 3.36
C ALA A 115 8.93 2.55 4.49
N VAL A 116 8.79 3.09 5.69
CA VAL A 116 9.02 2.36 6.94
C VAL A 116 7.68 2.26 7.64
N PHE A 117 7.24 1.03 7.88
CA PHE A 117 6.11 0.75 8.77
C PHE A 117 6.63 0.31 10.13
N VAL A 118 5.94 0.67 11.21
CA VAL A 118 6.26 0.22 12.56
C VAL A 118 5.16 -0.69 13.06
N ALA A 119 5.51 -1.94 13.36
CA ALA A 119 4.61 -2.91 13.98
C ALA A 119 4.17 -2.42 15.36
N VAL A 120 2.86 -2.47 15.60
CA VAL A 120 2.20 -1.99 16.83
C VAL A 120 1.31 -3.07 17.41
N SER A 121 1.01 -3.00 18.71
CA SER A 121 -0.06 -3.82 19.28
C SER A 121 -1.43 -3.21 18.94
N THR A 122 -2.48 -3.98 19.16
CA THR A 122 -3.87 -3.56 18.99
C THR A 122 -4.24 -2.36 19.87
N ASP A 123 -3.60 -2.22 21.03
CA ASP A 123 -3.83 -1.12 21.97
C ASP A 123 -3.52 0.25 21.36
N HIS A 124 -2.62 0.29 20.36
CA HIS A 124 -2.31 1.50 19.62
C HIS A 124 -3.56 2.11 18.96
N PHE A 125 -4.48 1.27 18.46
CA PHE A 125 -5.70 1.72 17.80
C PHE A 125 -6.85 1.95 18.78
N ALA A 126 -6.88 1.20 19.90
CA ALA A 126 -7.95 1.28 20.90
C ALA A 126 -8.09 2.67 21.53
N ALA A 127 -7.00 3.45 21.60
CA ALA A 127 -7.02 4.83 22.09
C ALA A 127 -7.69 5.83 21.12
N HIS A 128 -7.92 5.44 19.87
CA HIS A 128 -8.27 6.36 18.78
C HIS A 128 -9.50 5.91 17.97
N GLY A 129 -10.05 4.73 18.20
CA GLY A 129 -11.24 4.24 17.49
C GLY A 129 -11.78 2.94 18.05
N ASP A 130 -12.90 2.48 17.50
CA ASP A 130 -13.49 1.20 17.86
C ASP A 130 -12.68 0.03 17.27
N VAL A 131 -11.97 -0.68 18.14
CA VAL A 131 -11.16 -1.86 17.81
C VAL A 131 -11.99 -3.08 17.43
N SER A 132 -13.32 -3.06 17.59
CA SER A 132 -14.20 -4.13 17.10
C SER A 132 -14.13 -4.27 15.57
N ALA A 133 -13.93 -3.15 14.86
CA ALA A 133 -13.65 -3.12 13.41
C ALA A 133 -12.30 -3.78 13.05
N PHE A 134 -11.34 -3.77 13.98
CA PHE A 134 -10.06 -4.46 13.84
C PHE A 134 -10.12 -5.94 14.20
N GLY A 135 -11.13 -6.41 14.94
CA GLY A 135 -11.25 -7.82 15.34
C GLY A 135 -11.20 -8.76 14.13
N GLY A 136 -11.96 -8.43 13.07
CA GLY A 136 -11.90 -9.18 11.80
C GLY A 136 -10.58 -9.01 11.04
N LEU A 137 -10.00 -7.81 11.07
CA LEU A 137 -8.74 -7.47 10.39
C LEU A 137 -7.55 -8.24 10.98
N LEU A 138 -7.47 -8.34 12.31
CA LEU A 138 -6.42 -9.03 13.05
C LEU A 138 -6.50 -10.55 12.88
N GLU A 139 -7.69 -11.12 12.95
CA GLU A 139 -7.85 -12.54 12.62
C GLU A 139 -7.48 -12.84 11.17
N GLN A 140 -7.74 -11.92 10.24
CA GLN A 140 -7.33 -12.09 8.84
C GLN A 140 -5.80 -11.97 8.69
N PHE A 141 -5.13 -11.06 9.44
CA PHE A 141 -3.67 -10.97 9.49
C PHE A 141 -3.06 -12.27 10.02
N SER A 142 -3.62 -12.83 11.09
CA SER A 142 -3.16 -14.11 11.66
C SER A 142 -3.44 -15.30 10.74
N ARG A 143 -4.56 -15.29 10.00
CA ARG A 143 -4.91 -16.36 9.04
C ARG A 143 -4.04 -16.36 7.78
N HIS A 144 -3.56 -15.21 7.32
CA HIS A 144 -2.76 -15.08 6.09
C HIS A 144 -1.25 -14.86 6.34
N GLY A 145 -0.87 -14.61 7.59
CA GLY A 145 0.52 -14.56 8.08
C GLY A 145 1.02 -15.89 8.67
N GLY A 146 0.20 -16.95 8.61
CA GLY A 146 0.60 -18.30 8.99
C GLY A 146 1.55 -18.89 7.94
N LEU A 147 2.75 -19.25 8.38
CA LEU A 147 3.67 -20.13 7.67
C LEU A 147 2.92 -21.39 7.22
N ASP A 148 3.08 -21.77 5.95
CA ASP A 148 2.98 -23.19 5.58
C ASP A 148 4.13 -23.91 6.28
N ASP A 149 3.87 -24.42 7.47
CA ASP A 149 4.78 -25.30 8.19
C ASP A 149 4.61 -26.71 7.59
N GLY A 150 5.45 -26.94 6.58
CA GLY A 150 5.80 -28.17 5.89
C GLY A 150 4.98 -29.45 6.07
N ARG A 151 4.68 -30.09 4.93
CA ARG A 151 4.85 -31.54 4.80
C ARG A 151 5.03 -31.99 3.35
N LEU A 152 6.25 -32.47 3.08
CA LEU A 152 6.73 -33.47 2.11
C LEU A 152 6.39 -33.28 0.63
#